data_AF-A0A8B9E3F1-F1
#
_entry.id   AF-A0A8B9E3F1-F1
#
_cell.length_a   1.000
_cell.length_b   1.000
_cell.length_c   1.000
_cell.angle_alpha   90.00
_cell.angle_beta   90.00
_cell.angle_gamma   90.00
#
_symmetry.space_group_name_H-M   'P 1'
#
loop_
_entity.id
_entity.type
_entity.pdbx_description
1 polymer ?
#
loop_
_entity_poly.entity_id
_entity_poly.type
_entity_poly.pdbx_seq_one_letter_code
_entity_poly.pdbx_strand_id
1 'polypeptide(L)'
;MAAAAELALLEGTLGLRKGTKYGAQGERQIPVLQTNNGPGLTGLITIAAHLVKQAKKEKLLGSTAEEKAVVQQWLEYRVTRVDRCSSKEDTRTILKDLNTHLEDKVYLAGNSFTLADILMYYGLHHVMVDLTVQEKEKYLNVSRWFNHIQHYPDVGEIYSRLLDHRPVIQGEIRYFVKEFEEKRGLRELRVLENLKSTIFEANENILPKCEQSMHDNLNEVLKKLQASNNMIHRLQEREREERKLQADKLMADEENRIAQWESFMKEQQNKQAEVDEEHRKAMERLKEQYSEMEKELDKYISF
;
A
#
# COMPACT_ATOMS: atom_id res chain seq x y z
N MET A 1 11.10 -41.53 11.47
CA MET A 1 12.06 -42.39 10.75
C MET A 1 11.66 -43.84 10.97
N ALA A 2 11.94 -44.78 10.06
CA ALA A 2 11.66 -46.20 10.31
C ALA A 2 12.72 -46.78 11.28
N ALA A 3 12.29 -47.54 12.29
CA ALA A 3 13.16 -48.06 13.35
C ALA A 3 14.36 -48.89 12.82
N ALA A 4 14.21 -49.57 11.67
CA ALA A 4 15.30 -50.30 11.01
C ALA A 4 16.43 -49.38 10.52
N ALA A 5 16.11 -48.16 10.05
CA ALA A 5 17.11 -47.19 9.62
C ALA A 5 17.90 -46.64 10.81
N GLU A 6 17.23 -46.42 11.94
CA GLU A 6 17.88 -45.99 13.20
C GLU A 6 18.85 -47.05 13.73
N LEU A 7 18.51 -48.33 13.63
CA LEU A 7 19.40 -49.42 14.01
C LEU A 7 20.64 -49.49 13.08
N ALA A 8 20.46 -49.30 11.77
CA ALA A 8 21.57 -49.25 10.83
C ALA A 8 22.50 -48.03 11.08
N LEU A 9 21.95 -46.89 11.49
CA LEU A 9 22.72 -45.73 11.93
C LEU A 9 23.53 -46.06 13.19
N LEU A 10 22.88 -46.68 14.18
CA LEU A 10 23.53 -47.09 15.43
C LEU A 10 24.68 -48.07 15.17
N GLU A 11 24.54 -49.04 14.26
CA GLU A 11 25.66 -49.93 13.89
C GLU A 11 26.87 -49.15 13.40
N GLY A 12 26.63 -48.14 12.55
CA GLY A 12 27.65 -47.22 12.09
C GLY A 12 28.33 -46.51 13.26
N THR A 13 27.57 -45.90 14.16
CA THR A 13 28.09 -45.18 15.33
C THR A 13 28.84 -46.10 16.30
N LEU A 14 28.44 -47.37 16.37
CA LEU A 14 29.13 -48.37 17.19
C LEU A 14 30.41 -48.89 16.53
N GLY A 15 30.62 -48.65 15.23
CA GLY A 15 31.76 -49.19 14.47
C GLY A 15 31.59 -50.66 14.06
N LEU A 16 30.35 -51.15 14.03
CA LEU A 16 30.02 -52.50 13.57
C LEU A 16 30.05 -52.57 12.04
N ARG A 17 30.34 -53.75 11.49
CA ARG A 17 30.34 -53.95 10.03
C ARG A 17 28.91 -53.78 9.51
N LYS A 18 28.73 -52.89 8.54
CA LYS A 18 27.45 -52.69 7.84
C LYS A 18 27.05 -53.99 7.13
N GLY A 19 25.84 -54.50 7.40
CA GLY A 19 25.35 -55.72 6.74
C GLY A 19 24.24 -56.46 7.47
N THR A 20 23.90 -56.07 8.71
CA THR A 20 22.80 -56.68 9.45
C THR A 20 21.47 -56.32 8.80
N LYS A 21 20.66 -57.35 8.51
CA LYS A 21 19.33 -57.16 7.96
C LYS A 21 18.30 -57.13 9.08
N TYR A 22 17.62 -56.00 9.21
CA TYR A 22 16.49 -55.84 10.13
C TYR A 22 15.19 -56.12 9.40
N GLY A 23 14.43 -57.10 9.88
CA GLY A 23 13.04 -57.30 9.49
C GLY A 23 12.12 -56.33 10.23
N ALA A 24 10.84 -56.30 9.83
CA ALA A 24 9.80 -55.57 10.54
C ALA A 24 8.57 -56.47 10.71
N GLN A 25 7.94 -56.42 11.89
CA GLN A 25 6.78 -57.23 12.23
C GLN A 25 5.58 -56.37 12.66
N GLY A 26 4.40 -56.75 12.16
CA GLY A 26 3.11 -56.12 12.49
C GLY A 26 2.88 -54.75 11.83
N GLU A 27 1.69 -54.18 12.05
CA GLU A 27 1.30 -52.87 11.50
C GLU A 27 2.20 -51.73 11.98
N ARG A 28 2.75 -51.85 13.20
CA ARG A 28 3.66 -50.87 13.80
C ARG A 28 5.11 -50.99 13.33
N GLN A 29 5.40 -51.86 12.37
CA GLN A 29 6.74 -52.04 11.78
C GLN A 29 7.84 -52.22 12.84
N ILE A 30 7.57 -53.04 13.85
CA ILE A 30 8.50 -53.25 14.98
C ILE A 30 9.73 -54.01 14.45
N PRO A 31 10.97 -53.53 14.70
CA PRO A 31 12.15 -54.14 14.12
C PRO A 31 12.42 -55.51 14.75
N VAL A 32 12.85 -56.46 13.91
CA VAL A 32 13.22 -57.82 14.29
C VAL A 32 14.62 -58.15 13.75
N LEU A 33 15.49 -58.66 14.62
CA LEU A 33 16.81 -59.15 14.27
C LEU A 33 16.85 -60.67 14.45
N GLN A 34 17.09 -61.39 13.35
CA GLN A 34 17.38 -62.82 13.41
C GLN A 34 18.86 -63.01 13.75
N THR A 35 19.15 -63.68 14.87
CA THR A 35 20.52 -63.95 15.31
C THR A 35 20.92 -65.37 14.93
N ASN A 36 22.16 -65.57 14.46
CA ASN A 36 22.65 -66.90 14.10
C ASN A 36 22.89 -67.81 15.32
N ASN A 37 23.03 -67.23 16.53
CA ASN A 37 23.49 -67.91 17.73
C ASN A 37 22.49 -67.81 18.91
N GLY A 38 21.20 -67.57 18.65
CA GLY A 38 20.20 -67.38 19.70
C GLY A 38 18.78 -67.10 19.20
N PRO A 39 17.81 -66.91 20.10
CA PRO A 39 16.45 -66.54 19.74
C PRO A 39 16.40 -65.16 19.06
N GLY A 40 15.50 -64.99 18.10
CA GLY A 40 15.31 -63.71 17.41
C GLY A 40 14.97 -62.57 18.38
N LEU A 41 15.61 -61.42 18.20
CA LEU A 41 15.40 -60.24 19.03
C LEU A 41 14.36 -59.32 18.39
N THR A 42 13.44 -58.79 19.20
CA THR A 42 12.37 -57.92 18.73
C THR A 42 12.35 -56.62 19.54
N GLY A 43 12.14 -55.50 18.82
CA GLY A 43 12.01 -54.17 19.40
C GLY A 43 13.30 -53.35 19.33
N LEU A 44 13.13 -52.04 19.10
CA LEU A 44 14.23 -51.09 18.89
C LEU A 44 15.24 -51.12 20.03
N ILE A 45 14.76 -51.01 21.28
CA ILE A 45 15.61 -50.93 22.48
C ILE A 45 16.36 -52.25 22.71
N THR A 46 15.68 -53.38 22.57
CA THR A 46 16.28 -54.72 22.77
C THR A 46 17.41 -54.96 21.78
N ILE A 47 17.17 -54.66 20.50
CA ILE A 47 18.16 -54.84 19.45
C ILE A 47 19.31 -53.85 19.63
N ALA A 48 19.03 -52.59 19.92
CA ALA A 48 20.06 -51.58 20.17
C ALA A 48 20.98 -51.96 21.34
N ALA A 49 20.42 -52.44 22.45
CA ALA A 49 21.21 -52.91 23.60
C ALA A 49 22.08 -54.14 23.24
N HIS A 50 21.57 -55.04 22.38
CA HIS A 50 22.36 -56.16 21.86
C HIS A 50 23.54 -55.68 21.00
N LEU A 51 23.31 -54.72 20.09
CA LEU A 51 24.37 -54.15 19.25
C LEU A 51 25.45 -53.46 20.09
N VAL A 52 25.07 -52.73 21.14
CA VAL A 52 26.04 -52.11 22.07
C VAL A 52 26.92 -53.17 22.75
N LYS A 53 26.33 -54.29 23.20
CA LYS A 53 27.09 -55.42 23.77
C LYS A 53 27.99 -56.09 22.73
N GLN A 54 27.49 -56.31 21.52
CA GLN A 54 28.27 -56.87 20.41
C GLN A 54 29.48 -56.00 20.06
N ALA A 55 29.32 -54.67 20.11
CA ALA A 55 30.39 -53.70 19.90
C ALA A 55 31.36 -53.57 21.09
N LYS A 56 31.14 -54.30 22.20
CA LYS A 56 31.89 -54.20 23.45
C LYS A 56 31.91 -52.79 24.05
N LYS A 57 30.86 -52.01 23.82
CA LYS A 57 30.69 -50.63 24.32
C LYS A 57 29.68 -50.57 25.48
N GLU A 58 29.72 -51.54 26.39
CA GLU A 58 28.71 -51.71 27.46
C GLU A 58 28.53 -50.49 28.37
N LYS A 59 29.54 -49.63 28.49
CA LYS A 59 29.44 -48.35 29.22
C LYS A 59 28.30 -47.46 28.71
N LEU A 60 27.91 -47.58 27.43
CA LEU A 60 26.76 -46.85 26.88
C LEU A 60 25.42 -47.30 27.48
N LEU A 61 25.36 -48.46 28.14
CA LEU A 61 24.18 -48.92 28.87
C LEU A 61 24.17 -48.42 30.32
N GLY A 62 25.17 -47.64 30.75
CA GLY A 62 25.37 -47.18 32.12
C GLY A 62 26.43 -48.01 32.86
N SER A 63 27.24 -47.32 33.68
CA SER A 63 28.34 -47.92 34.44
C SER A 63 27.94 -48.33 35.85
N THR A 64 27.01 -47.61 36.48
CA THR A 64 26.44 -47.96 37.80
C THR A 64 25.02 -48.52 37.68
N ALA A 65 24.47 -49.06 38.77
CA ALA A 65 23.09 -49.55 38.78
C ALA A 65 22.09 -48.42 38.57
N GLU A 66 22.34 -47.26 39.17
CA GLU A 66 21.54 -46.05 39.05
C GLU A 66 21.58 -45.51 37.62
N GLU A 67 22.78 -45.41 37.03
CA GLU A 67 22.93 -44.94 35.65
C GLU A 67 22.22 -45.86 34.66
N LYS A 68 22.35 -47.19 34.85
CA LYS A 68 21.62 -48.20 34.05
C LYS A 68 20.11 -48.02 34.13
N ALA A 69 19.58 -47.73 35.32
CA ALA A 69 18.16 -47.50 35.51
C ALA A 69 17.69 -46.23 34.78
N VAL A 70 18.46 -45.14 34.88
CA VAL A 70 18.14 -43.87 34.16
C VAL A 70 18.22 -44.06 32.65
N VAL A 71 19.23 -44.79 32.14
CA VAL A 71 19.31 -45.13 30.72
C VAL A 71 18.07 -45.89 30.28
N GLN A 72 17.65 -46.92 31.01
CA GLN A 72 16.43 -47.67 30.67
C GLN A 72 15.17 -46.80 30.70
N GLN A 73 15.03 -45.92 31.70
CA GLN A 73 13.91 -44.98 31.77
C GLN A 73 13.79 -44.14 30.49
N TRP A 74 14.90 -43.59 29.98
CA TRP A 74 14.87 -42.78 28.75
C TRP A 74 14.63 -43.61 27.48
N LEU A 75 15.12 -44.85 27.45
CA LEU A 75 14.85 -45.78 26.36
C LEU A 75 13.37 -46.19 26.33
N GLU A 76 12.74 -46.36 27.49
CA GLU A 76 11.30 -46.56 27.60
C GLU A 76 10.52 -45.30 27.17
N TYR A 77 10.95 -44.12 27.64
CA TYR A 77 10.34 -42.84 27.26
C TYR A 77 10.38 -42.64 25.73
N ARG A 78 11.49 -43.02 25.08
CA ARG A 78 11.63 -43.00 23.62
C ARG A 78 10.49 -43.76 22.92
N VAL A 79 10.27 -45.02 23.29
CA VAL A 79 9.29 -45.88 22.59
C VAL A 79 7.84 -45.67 23.01
N THR A 80 7.61 -45.15 24.22
CA THR A 80 6.26 -44.95 24.77
C THR A 80 5.73 -43.55 24.56
N ARG A 81 6.59 -42.52 24.54
CA ARG A 81 6.20 -41.11 24.44
C ARG A 81 6.62 -40.51 23.11
N VAL A 82 7.90 -40.57 22.77
CA VAL A 82 8.42 -39.92 21.55
C VAL A 82 7.88 -40.60 20.29
N ASP A 83 7.96 -41.93 20.19
CA ASP A 83 7.48 -42.67 19.01
C ASP A 83 5.95 -42.65 18.87
N ARG A 84 5.23 -42.39 19.96
CA ARG A 84 3.76 -42.28 19.97
C ARG A 84 3.26 -40.83 19.85
N CYS A 85 4.18 -39.87 19.72
CA CYS A 85 3.85 -38.47 19.55
C CYS A 85 3.08 -38.28 18.24
N SER A 86 1.84 -37.80 18.32
CA SER A 86 0.98 -37.63 17.15
C SER A 86 0.38 -36.23 17.04
N SER A 87 0.44 -35.44 18.10
CA SER A 87 -0.09 -34.07 18.15
C SER A 87 0.96 -33.03 18.52
N LYS A 88 0.71 -31.78 18.15
CA LYS A 88 1.56 -30.64 18.56
C LYS A 88 1.60 -30.43 20.08
N GLU A 89 0.54 -30.80 20.79
CA GLU A 89 0.48 -30.67 22.25
C GLU A 89 1.34 -31.72 22.95
N ASP A 90 1.38 -32.95 22.42
CA ASP A 90 2.31 -33.98 22.87
C ASP A 90 3.75 -33.52 22.67
N THR A 91 4.06 -32.97 21.49
CA THR A 91 5.39 -32.43 21.19
C THR A 91 5.79 -31.34 22.19
N ARG A 92 4.89 -30.40 22.49
CA ARG A 92 5.14 -29.34 23.49
C ARG A 92 5.38 -29.91 24.88
N THR A 93 4.62 -30.92 25.27
CA THR A 93 4.78 -31.59 26.57
C THR A 93 6.14 -32.27 26.65
N ILE A 94 6.50 -33.05 25.62
CA ILE A 94 7.80 -33.72 25.52
C ILE A 94 8.96 -32.71 25.61
N LEU A 95 8.87 -31.60 24.87
CA LEU A 95 9.91 -30.56 24.87
C LEU A 95 10.02 -29.84 26.22
N LYS A 96 8.90 -29.58 26.91
CA LYS A 96 8.90 -28.99 28.27
C LYS A 96 9.54 -29.93 29.28
N ASP A 97 9.16 -31.20 29.26
CA ASP A 97 9.68 -32.22 30.18
C ASP A 97 11.19 -32.38 30.00
N LEU A 98 11.65 -32.49 28.74
CA LEU A 98 13.06 -32.59 28.40
C LEU A 98 13.84 -31.32 28.77
N ASN A 99 13.28 -30.14 28.47
CA ASN A 99 13.96 -28.87 28.76
C ASN A 99 14.21 -28.67 30.25
N THR A 100 13.25 -29.11 31.08
CA THR A 100 13.37 -29.07 32.54
C THR A 100 14.39 -30.11 33.02
N HIS A 101 14.31 -31.35 32.52
CA HIS A 101 15.25 -32.40 32.94
C HIS A 101 16.71 -32.09 32.59
N LEU A 102 16.94 -31.45 31.44
CA LEU A 102 18.27 -31.12 30.92
C LEU A 102 18.81 -29.78 31.45
N GLU A 103 18.12 -29.10 32.36
CA GLU A 103 18.56 -27.80 32.89
C GLU A 103 19.95 -27.90 33.54
N ASP A 104 20.17 -28.95 34.34
CA ASP A 104 21.38 -29.19 35.13
C ASP A 104 22.24 -30.37 34.62
N LYS A 105 21.95 -30.90 33.42
CA LYS A 105 22.60 -32.12 32.89
C LYS A 105 23.17 -31.94 31.49
N VAL A 106 24.36 -32.48 31.25
CA VAL A 106 24.99 -32.46 29.91
C VAL A 106 24.35 -33.51 29.00
N TYR A 107 24.05 -34.69 29.56
CA TYR A 107 23.46 -35.85 28.89
C TYR A 107 22.21 -36.32 29.64
N LEU A 108 21.40 -37.17 29.01
CA LEU A 108 20.15 -37.64 29.62
C LEU A 108 20.37 -38.40 30.94
N ALA A 109 21.47 -39.16 31.03
CA ALA A 109 21.91 -39.87 32.24
C ALA A 109 22.86 -39.04 33.13
N GLY A 110 22.83 -37.71 33.03
CA GLY A 110 23.67 -36.81 33.83
C GLY A 110 24.92 -36.36 33.07
N ASN A 111 26.08 -36.90 33.46
CA ASN A 111 27.38 -36.48 32.93
C ASN A 111 28.06 -37.48 31.99
N SER A 112 27.41 -38.61 31.73
CA SER A 112 27.91 -39.66 30.85
C SER A 112 27.08 -39.74 29.58
N PHE A 113 27.75 -39.86 28.44
CA PHE A 113 27.11 -40.12 27.16
C PHE A 113 26.66 -41.59 27.07
N THR A 114 25.40 -41.82 26.74
CA THR A 114 24.79 -43.16 26.79
C THR A 114 23.96 -43.48 25.53
N LEU A 115 23.50 -44.73 25.44
CA LEU A 115 22.57 -45.16 24.39
C LEU A 115 21.27 -44.35 24.39
N ALA A 116 20.85 -43.86 25.56
CA ALA A 116 19.68 -42.99 25.67
C ALA A 116 19.86 -41.71 24.83
N ASP A 117 21.03 -41.08 24.89
CA ASP A 117 21.30 -39.85 24.12
C ASP A 117 21.23 -40.09 22.61
N ILE A 118 21.81 -41.20 22.14
CA ILE A 118 21.84 -41.57 20.72
C ILE A 118 20.42 -41.80 20.21
N LEU A 119 19.64 -42.65 20.89
CA LEU A 119 18.30 -43.02 20.42
C LEU A 119 17.29 -41.89 20.62
N MET A 120 17.42 -41.08 21.67
CA MET A 120 16.58 -39.89 21.82
C MET A 120 16.90 -38.85 20.73
N TYR A 121 18.17 -38.66 20.36
CA TYR A 121 18.56 -37.78 19.26
C TYR A 121 17.91 -38.21 17.93
N TYR A 122 17.97 -39.50 17.58
CA TYR A 122 17.31 -40.01 16.38
C TYR A 122 15.80 -39.81 16.41
N GLY A 123 15.16 -40.10 17.56
CA GLY A 123 13.71 -39.97 17.71
C GLY A 123 13.23 -38.52 17.61
N LEU A 124 13.96 -37.59 18.24
CA LEU A 124 13.59 -36.17 18.28
C LEU A 124 14.02 -35.38 17.04
N HIS A 125 14.80 -35.97 16.13
CA HIS A 125 15.34 -35.22 14.99
C HIS A 125 14.24 -34.52 14.16
N HIS A 126 13.17 -35.24 13.80
CA HIS A 126 12.08 -34.68 13.01
C HIS A 126 11.42 -33.48 13.71
N VAL A 127 11.21 -33.59 15.03
CA VAL A 127 10.70 -32.49 15.86
C VAL A 127 11.64 -31.29 15.79
N MET A 128 12.94 -31.51 16.04
CA MET A 128 13.93 -30.43 16.16
C MET A 128 14.21 -29.69 14.85
N VAL A 129 14.07 -30.36 13.70
CA VAL A 129 14.18 -29.73 12.38
C VAL A 129 12.99 -28.79 12.13
N ASP A 130 11.78 -29.20 12.52
CA ASP A 130 10.55 -28.45 12.28
C ASP A 130 10.36 -27.26 13.25
N LEU A 131 11.13 -27.20 14.35
CA LEU A 131 11.06 -26.08 15.29
C LEU A 131 11.58 -24.77 14.68
N THR A 132 10.83 -23.70 14.92
CA THR A 132 11.23 -22.31 14.61
C THR A 132 12.40 -21.85 15.48
N VAL A 133 13.04 -20.74 15.10
CA VAL A 133 14.14 -20.15 15.88
C VAL A 133 13.66 -19.77 17.28
N GLN A 134 12.49 -19.15 17.40
CA GLN A 134 11.90 -18.74 18.67
C GLN A 134 11.57 -19.92 19.58
N GLU A 135 11.12 -21.05 19.00
CA GLU A 135 10.87 -22.26 19.77
C GLU A 135 12.17 -22.92 20.25
N LYS A 136 13.24 -22.87 19.45
CA LYS A 136 14.57 -23.33 19.86
C LYS A 136 15.14 -22.50 21.01
N GLU A 137 14.94 -21.18 20.98
CA GLU A 137 15.30 -20.30 22.11
C GLU A 137 14.48 -20.61 23.36
N LYS A 138 13.18 -20.89 23.20
CA LYS A 138 12.29 -21.27 24.30
C LYS A 138 12.72 -22.58 24.98
N TYR A 139 13.15 -23.57 24.21
CA TYR A 139 13.63 -24.87 24.71
C TYR A 139 15.15 -24.97 24.68
N LEU A 140 15.81 -23.96 25.27
CA LEU A 140 17.25 -23.76 25.21
C LEU A 140 18.07 -25.00 25.61
N ASN A 141 17.69 -25.69 26.68
CA ASN A 141 18.43 -26.85 27.19
C ASN A 141 18.34 -28.04 26.22
N VAL A 142 17.17 -28.23 25.59
CA VAL A 142 16.98 -29.23 24.54
C VAL A 142 17.80 -28.89 23.31
N SER A 143 17.77 -27.62 22.87
CA SER A 143 18.58 -27.17 21.74
C SER A 143 20.08 -27.30 22.00
N ARG A 144 20.54 -27.00 23.21
CA ARG A 144 21.93 -27.21 23.65
C ARG A 144 22.32 -28.68 23.60
N TRP A 145 21.54 -29.54 24.25
CA TRP A 145 21.78 -30.98 24.25
C TRP A 145 21.78 -31.55 22.83
N PHE A 146 20.77 -31.22 22.01
CA PHE A 146 20.68 -31.69 20.63
C PHE A 146 21.88 -31.22 19.79
N ASN A 147 22.32 -29.96 19.97
CA ASN A 147 23.49 -29.42 19.31
C ASN A 147 24.79 -30.12 19.75
N HIS A 148 24.88 -30.53 21.01
CA HIS A 148 26.00 -31.29 21.53
C HIS A 148 26.04 -32.71 20.96
N ILE A 149 24.91 -33.43 20.94
CA ILE A 149 24.84 -34.81 20.44
C ILE A 149 25.10 -34.87 18.93
N GLN A 150 24.57 -33.93 18.14
CA GLN A 150 24.80 -33.92 16.68
C GLN A 150 26.27 -33.71 16.29
N HIS A 151 27.11 -33.17 17.18
CA HIS A 151 28.54 -33.00 16.94
C HIS A 151 29.40 -34.04 17.68
N TYR A 152 28.76 -34.99 18.36
CA TYR A 152 29.47 -36.08 19.01
C TYR A 152 30.12 -36.98 17.94
N PRO A 153 31.41 -37.36 18.10
CA PRO A 153 32.10 -38.23 17.15
C PRO A 153 31.29 -39.47 16.78
N ASP A 154 31.32 -39.89 15.52
CA ASP A 154 30.58 -41.02 14.94
C ASP A 154 29.04 -40.91 14.91
N VAL A 155 28.41 -40.08 15.74
CA VAL A 155 26.95 -39.84 15.73
C VAL A 155 26.61 -38.83 14.62
N GLY A 156 27.27 -37.68 14.63
CA GLY A 156 27.03 -36.57 13.71
C GLY A 156 27.47 -36.82 12.28
N GLU A 157 28.63 -37.44 12.09
CA GLU A 157 29.20 -37.69 10.77
C GLU A 157 28.35 -38.69 9.97
N ILE A 158 27.89 -39.75 10.63
CA ILE A 158 27.09 -40.80 9.98
C ILE A 158 25.69 -40.29 9.67
N TYR A 159 25.12 -39.51 10.58
CA TYR A 159 23.83 -38.87 10.37
C TYR A 159 23.87 -37.85 9.23
N SER A 160 24.85 -36.94 9.21
CA SER A 160 24.98 -35.94 8.14
C SER A 160 25.23 -36.55 6.76
N ARG A 161 26.03 -37.61 6.67
CA ARG A 161 26.31 -38.32 5.42
C ARG A 161 25.11 -39.07 4.86
N LEU A 162 24.20 -39.55 5.71
CA LEU A 162 23.07 -40.37 5.27
C LEU A 162 21.77 -39.58 5.13
N LEU A 163 21.61 -38.48 5.88
CA LEU A 163 20.31 -37.84 6.09
C LEU A 163 20.33 -36.30 6.06
N ASP A 164 21.50 -35.65 6.03
CA ASP A 164 21.53 -34.19 5.91
C ASP A 164 21.45 -33.79 4.43
N HIS A 165 20.26 -33.35 4.00
CA HIS A 165 20.04 -32.80 2.66
C HIS A 165 20.66 -31.41 2.49
N ARG A 166 21.21 -30.80 3.56
CA ARG A 166 21.77 -29.44 3.53
C ARG A 166 22.79 -29.23 2.41
N PRO A 167 23.70 -30.15 2.05
CA PRO A 167 24.57 -29.94 0.88
C PRO A 167 23.81 -29.82 -0.45
N VAL A 168 22.75 -30.62 -0.64
CA VAL A 168 21.89 -30.58 -1.83
C VAL A 168 21.03 -29.32 -1.83
N ILE A 169 20.34 -29.03 -0.72
CA ILE A 169 19.48 -27.87 -0.55
C ILE A 169 20.29 -26.57 -0.59
N GLN A 170 21.50 -26.53 -0.05
CA GLN A 170 22.36 -25.34 -0.11
C GLN A 170 22.88 -25.09 -1.52
N GLY A 171 23.03 -26.12 -2.36
CA GLY A 171 23.25 -25.97 -3.80
C GLY A 171 22.09 -25.27 -4.49
N GLU A 172 20.87 -25.75 -4.26
CA GLU A 172 19.64 -25.15 -4.79
C GLU A 172 19.40 -23.72 -4.27
N ILE A 173 19.63 -23.47 -2.98
CA ILE A 173 19.53 -22.14 -2.38
C ILE A 173 20.57 -21.20 -3.00
N ARG A 174 21.83 -21.63 -3.14
CA ARG A 174 22.86 -20.82 -3.81
C ARG A 174 22.50 -20.55 -5.25
N TYR A 175 21.98 -21.53 -5.98
CA TYR A 175 21.52 -21.35 -7.35
C TYR A 175 20.35 -20.37 -7.42
N PHE A 176 19.36 -20.49 -6.54
CA PHE A 176 18.22 -19.58 -6.43
C PHE A 176 18.66 -18.14 -6.13
N VAL A 177 19.50 -17.95 -5.10
CA VAL A 177 20.06 -16.64 -4.73
C VAL A 177 20.86 -16.06 -5.90
N LYS A 178 21.72 -16.87 -6.52
CA LYS A 178 22.51 -16.45 -7.69
C LYS A 178 21.62 -16.01 -8.86
N GLU A 179 20.63 -16.81 -9.22
CA GLU A 179 19.73 -16.50 -10.34
C GLU A 179 18.82 -15.29 -10.03
N PHE A 180 18.41 -15.10 -8.78
CA PHE A 180 17.49 -14.04 -8.41
C PHE A 180 18.21 -12.71 -8.13
N GLU A 181 19.35 -12.74 -7.43
CA GLU A 181 20.13 -11.56 -7.07
C GLU A 181 21.11 -11.15 -8.18
N GLU A 182 21.83 -12.09 -8.81
CA GLU A 182 22.89 -11.75 -9.78
C GLU A 182 22.34 -11.47 -11.18
N LYS A 183 21.33 -12.21 -11.69
CA LYS A 183 20.81 -11.97 -13.06
C LYS A 183 19.89 -10.75 -13.17
N ARG A 184 19.17 -10.37 -12.11
CA ARG A 184 18.38 -9.12 -12.10
C ARG A 184 19.26 -7.88 -11.99
N GLY A 185 20.50 -8.04 -11.52
CA GLY A 185 21.61 -7.10 -11.74
C GLY A 185 21.28 -5.67 -11.35
N LEU A 186 20.69 -5.45 -10.17
CA LEU A 186 20.26 -4.14 -9.66
C LEU A 186 19.37 -3.35 -10.65
N ARG A 187 18.69 -4.02 -11.57
CA ARG A 187 17.87 -3.37 -12.60
C ARG A 187 16.77 -2.54 -11.98
N GLU A 188 16.09 -3.05 -10.96
CA GLU A 188 15.07 -2.33 -10.21
C GLU A 188 15.63 -1.09 -9.53
N LEU A 189 16.86 -1.17 -8.99
CA LEU A 189 17.54 -0.04 -8.35
C LEU A 189 17.92 1.03 -9.38
N ARG A 190 18.46 0.65 -10.56
CA ARG A 190 18.71 1.59 -11.67
C ARG A 190 17.42 2.22 -12.19
N VAL A 191 16.33 1.46 -12.29
CA VAL A 191 15.03 1.99 -12.71
C VAL A 191 14.53 3.01 -11.70
N LEU A 192 14.62 2.71 -10.39
CA LEU A 192 14.24 3.65 -9.32
C LEU A 192 15.11 4.90 -9.31
N GLU A 193 16.41 4.77 -9.55
CA GLU A 193 17.35 5.89 -9.61
C GLU A 193 17.09 6.80 -10.83
N ASN A 194 16.80 6.20 -11.99
CA ASN A 194 16.35 6.94 -13.17
C ASN A 194 15.02 7.65 -12.91
N LEU A 195 14.04 6.97 -12.31
CA LEU A 195 12.75 7.55 -11.93
C LEU A 195 12.92 8.74 -10.98
N LYS A 196 13.78 8.60 -9.98
CA LYS A 196 14.13 9.68 -9.05
C LYS A 196 14.70 10.89 -9.80
N SER A 197 15.62 10.66 -10.76
CA SER A 197 16.21 11.73 -11.56
C SER A 197 15.15 12.46 -12.40
N THR A 198 14.27 11.71 -13.08
CA THR A 198 13.18 12.29 -13.89
C THR A 198 12.18 13.08 -13.03
N ILE A 199 11.83 12.57 -11.85
CA ILE A 199 10.95 13.27 -10.91
C ILE A 199 11.60 14.57 -10.43
N PHE A 200 12.88 14.53 -10.07
CA PHE A 200 13.63 15.72 -9.65
C PHE A 200 13.67 16.78 -10.75
N GLU A 201 13.96 16.39 -11.99
CA GLU A 201 13.97 17.31 -13.13
C GLU A 201 12.58 17.92 -13.41
N ALA A 202 11.53 17.10 -13.35
CA ALA A 202 10.16 17.57 -13.54
C ALA A 202 9.75 18.59 -12.46
N ASN A 203 10.05 18.28 -11.19
CA ASN A 203 9.59 19.08 -10.05
C ASN A 203 10.40 20.36 -9.84
N GLU A 204 11.73 20.29 -9.95
CA GLU A 204 12.60 21.43 -9.63
C GLU A 204 12.85 22.34 -10.83
N ASN A 205 12.78 21.82 -12.06
CA ASN A 205 13.09 22.60 -13.26
C ASN A 205 11.88 22.90 -14.13
N ILE A 206 11.10 21.86 -14.50
CA ILE A 206 10.04 22.02 -15.50
C ILE A 206 8.83 22.74 -14.90
N LEU A 207 8.37 22.31 -13.72
CA LEU A 207 7.19 22.89 -13.06
C LEU A 207 7.35 24.40 -12.78
N PRO A 208 8.45 24.87 -12.15
CA PRO A 208 8.60 26.29 -11.84
C PRO A 208 8.73 27.15 -13.09
N LYS A 209 9.40 26.66 -14.15
CA LYS A 209 9.47 27.35 -15.44
C LYS A 209 8.10 27.48 -16.10
N CYS A 210 7.28 26.43 -16.02
CA CYS A 210 5.92 26.45 -16.54
C CYS A 210 5.05 27.45 -15.77
N GLU A 211 5.12 27.41 -14.44
CA GLU A 211 4.40 28.33 -13.56
C GLU A 211 4.78 29.80 -13.84
N GLN A 212 6.07 30.09 -13.93
CA GLN A 212 6.57 31.43 -14.26
C GLN A 212 6.09 31.88 -15.64
N SER A 213 6.21 31.02 -16.66
CA SER A 213 5.76 31.35 -18.02
C SER A 213 4.26 31.58 -18.10
N MET A 214 3.46 30.79 -17.37
CA MET A 214 2.02 31.00 -17.27
C MET A 214 1.70 32.33 -16.58
N HIS A 215 2.39 32.64 -15.49
CA HIS A 215 2.21 33.90 -14.76
C HIS A 215 2.51 35.12 -15.63
N ASP A 216 3.63 35.10 -16.35
CA ASP A 216 4.05 36.22 -17.20
C ASP A 216 3.06 36.44 -18.36
N ASN A 217 2.67 35.37 -19.06
CA ASN A 217 1.73 35.45 -20.17
C ASN A 217 0.34 35.91 -19.72
N LEU A 218 -0.18 35.37 -18.62
CA LEU A 218 -1.48 35.77 -18.08
C LEU A 218 -1.48 37.24 -17.63
N ASN A 219 -0.41 37.70 -16.99
CA ASN A 219 -0.26 39.09 -16.60
C ASN A 219 -0.21 40.02 -17.81
N GLU A 220 0.48 39.63 -18.89
CA GLU A 220 0.53 40.44 -20.10
C GLU A 220 -0.85 40.57 -20.76
N VAL A 221 -1.59 39.45 -20.87
CA VAL A 221 -2.96 39.45 -21.40
C VAL A 221 -3.89 40.28 -20.52
N LEU A 222 -3.79 40.15 -19.20
CA LEU A 222 -4.58 40.93 -18.25
C LEU A 222 -4.33 42.43 -18.42
N LYS A 223 -3.07 42.86 -18.54
CA LYS A 223 -2.70 44.27 -18.76
C LYS A 223 -3.27 44.79 -20.09
N LYS A 224 -3.16 44.01 -21.17
CA LYS A 224 -3.74 44.36 -22.47
C LYS A 224 -5.27 44.49 -22.40
N LEU A 225 -5.94 43.57 -21.71
CA LEU A 225 -7.39 43.60 -21.53
C LEU A 225 -7.82 44.81 -20.70
N GLN A 226 -7.14 45.10 -19.59
CA GLN A 226 -7.41 46.28 -18.76
C GLN A 226 -7.24 47.58 -19.55
N ALA A 227 -6.18 47.68 -20.37
CA ALA A 227 -5.96 48.84 -21.23
C ALA A 227 -7.10 49.03 -22.25
N SER A 228 -7.50 47.95 -22.93
CA SER A 228 -8.63 47.96 -23.86
C SER A 228 -9.95 48.32 -23.17
N ASN A 229 -10.22 47.78 -21.98
CA ASN A 229 -11.43 48.08 -21.23
C ASN A 229 -11.49 49.57 -20.84
N ASN A 230 -10.37 50.14 -20.37
CA ASN A 230 -10.27 51.56 -20.06
C ASN A 230 -10.44 52.46 -21.29
N MET A 231 -10.03 52.00 -22.48
CA MET A 231 -10.24 52.69 -23.75
C MET A 231 -11.73 52.69 -24.13
N ILE A 232 -12.40 51.55 -23.98
CA ILE A 232 -13.84 51.39 -24.26
C ILE A 232 -14.65 52.28 -23.32
N HIS A 233 -14.34 52.30 -22.01
CA HIS A 233 -15.01 53.19 -21.07
C HIS A 233 -14.89 54.67 -21.47
N ARG A 234 -13.68 55.13 -21.84
CA ARG A 234 -13.46 56.51 -22.32
C ARG A 234 -14.20 56.82 -23.63
N LEU A 235 -14.35 55.84 -24.53
CA LEU A 235 -15.16 56.00 -25.74
C LEU A 235 -16.64 56.12 -25.40
N GLN A 236 -17.16 55.28 -24.50
CA GLN A 236 -18.54 55.34 -24.05
C GLN A 236 -18.88 56.65 -23.35
N GLU A 237 -17.96 57.19 -22.53
CA GLU A 237 -18.12 58.50 -21.89
C GLU A 237 -18.22 59.61 -22.93
N ARG A 238 -17.30 59.66 -23.89
CA ARG A 238 -17.35 60.64 -25.00
C ARG A 238 -18.63 60.52 -25.81
N GLU A 239 -19.07 59.31 -26.13
CA GLU A 239 -20.31 59.11 -26.89
C GLU A 239 -21.55 59.60 -26.12
N ARG A 240 -21.58 59.40 -24.79
CA ARG A 240 -22.65 59.95 -23.94
C ARG A 240 -22.63 61.48 -23.90
N GLU A 241 -21.46 62.08 -23.80
CA GLU A 241 -21.29 63.55 -23.82
C GLU A 241 -21.74 64.14 -25.15
N GLU A 242 -21.33 63.54 -26.28
CA GLU A 242 -21.74 63.97 -27.62
C GLU A 242 -23.26 63.84 -27.81
N ARG A 243 -23.86 62.71 -27.41
CA ARG A 243 -25.32 62.52 -27.45
C ARG A 243 -26.06 63.56 -26.61
N LYS A 244 -25.53 63.89 -25.42
CA LYS A 244 -26.11 64.92 -24.55
C LYS A 244 -26.04 66.29 -25.23
N LEU A 245 -24.88 66.67 -25.78
CA LEU A 245 -24.70 67.94 -26.49
C LEU A 245 -25.65 68.05 -27.70
N GLN A 246 -25.84 66.94 -28.43
CA GLN A 246 -26.77 66.90 -29.56
C GLN A 246 -28.23 67.03 -29.12
N ALA A 247 -28.63 66.39 -28.02
CA ALA A 247 -29.95 66.56 -27.43
C ALA A 247 -30.18 68.00 -26.96
N ASP A 248 -29.20 68.60 -26.28
CA ASP A 248 -29.27 69.99 -25.81
C ASP A 248 -29.42 70.98 -26.99
N LYS A 249 -28.69 70.76 -28.10
CA LYS A 249 -28.85 71.54 -29.33
C LYS A 249 -30.26 71.42 -29.92
N LEU A 250 -30.79 70.19 -30.04
CA LEU A 250 -32.13 69.96 -30.56
C LEU A 250 -33.21 70.64 -29.70
N MET A 251 -33.05 70.61 -28.37
CA MET A 251 -33.94 71.31 -27.44
C MET A 251 -33.89 72.83 -27.65
N ALA A 252 -32.69 73.42 -27.77
CA ALA A 252 -32.53 74.85 -28.00
C ALA A 252 -33.10 75.30 -29.36
N ASP A 253 -32.93 74.49 -30.42
CA ASP A 253 -33.50 74.77 -31.73
C ASP A 253 -35.04 74.71 -31.71
N GLU A 254 -35.63 73.76 -30.97
CA GLU A 254 -37.07 73.67 -30.79
C GLU A 254 -37.63 74.88 -30.03
N GLU A 255 -36.98 75.28 -28.93
CA GLU A 255 -37.34 76.49 -28.17
C GLU A 255 -37.29 77.75 -29.04
N ASN A 256 -36.24 77.90 -29.86
CA ASN A 256 -36.12 79.00 -30.81
C ASN A 256 -37.26 79.00 -31.83
N ARG A 257 -37.64 77.81 -32.34
CA ARG A 257 -38.73 77.68 -33.32
C ARG A 257 -40.08 78.01 -32.71
N ILE A 258 -40.33 77.60 -31.45
CA ILE A 258 -41.53 77.97 -30.70
C ILE A 258 -41.59 79.49 -30.52
N ALA A 259 -40.50 80.12 -30.08
CA ALA A 259 -40.45 81.58 -29.90
C ALA A 259 -40.67 82.35 -31.23
N GLN A 260 -40.08 81.87 -32.33
CA GLN A 260 -40.32 82.43 -33.66
C GLN A 260 -41.78 82.28 -34.08
N TRP A 261 -42.39 81.11 -33.84
CA TRP A 261 -43.81 80.87 -34.14
C TRP A 261 -44.73 81.78 -33.32
N GLU A 262 -44.46 81.94 -32.02
CA GLU A 262 -45.21 82.87 -31.16
C GLU A 262 -45.12 84.31 -31.65
N SER A 263 -43.93 84.77 -32.03
CA SER A 263 -43.73 86.10 -32.61
C SER A 263 -44.51 86.27 -33.92
N PHE A 264 -44.45 85.27 -34.80
CA PHE A 264 -45.18 85.27 -36.07
C PHE A 264 -46.70 85.31 -35.83
N MET A 265 -47.21 84.46 -34.94
CA MET A 265 -48.65 84.43 -34.60
C MET A 265 -49.13 85.75 -34.01
N LYS A 266 -48.32 86.40 -33.17
CA LYS A 266 -48.62 87.73 -32.65
C LYS A 266 -48.69 88.79 -33.76
N GLU A 267 -47.79 88.73 -34.73
CA GLU A 267 -47.84 89.61 -35.90
C GLU A 267 -49.10 89.36 -36.75
N GLN A 268 -49.48 88.10 -36.97
CA GLN A 268 -50.71 87.76 -37.69
C GLN A 268 -51.97 88.26 -36.96
N GLN A 269 -52.03 88.11 -35.64
CA GLN A 269 -53.11 88.66 -34.83
C GLN A 269 -53.20 90.19 -34.93
N ASN A 270 -52.07 90.89 -34.94
CA ASN A 270 -52.04 92.34 -35.12
C ASN A 270 -52.56 92.74 -36.50
N LYS A 271 -52.13 92.06 -37.58
CA LYS A 271 -52.62 92.30 -38.94
C LYS A 271 -54.11 92.04 -39.08
N GLN A 272 -54.60 90.96 -38.48
CA GLN A 272 -56.03 90.67 -38.44
C GLN A 272 -56.80 91.80 -37.72
N ALA A 273 -56.32 92.25 -36.55
CA ALA A 273 -56.93 93.34 -35.82
C ALA A 273 -56.93 94.67 -36.61
N GLU A 274 -55.89 94.95 -37.38
CA GLU A 274 -55.80 96.12 -38.26
C GLU A 274 -56.84 96.05 -39.39
N VAL A 275 -56.96 94.90 -40.06
CA VAL A 275 -57.98 94.68 -41.10
C VAL A 275 -59.39 94.75 -40.53
N ASP A 276 -59.64 94.14 -39.37
CA ASP A 276 -60.95 94.18 -38.69
C ASP A 276 -61.31 95.62 -38.31
N GLU A 277 -60.33 96.42 -37.88
CA GLU A 277 -60.52 97.85 -37.56
C GLU A 277 -60.77 98.70 -38.82
N GLU A 278 -60.07 98.45 -39.93
CA GLU A 278 -60.37 99.07 -41.22
C GLU A 278 -61.77 98.70 -41.70
N HIS A 279 -62.14 97.42 -41.60
CA HIS A 279 -63.46 96.93 -41.95
C HIS A 279 -64.55 97.57 -41.08
N ARG A 280 -64.31 97.71 -39.76
CA ARG A 280 -65.21 98.40 -38.82
C ARG A 280 -65.42 99.85 -39.23
N LYS A 281 -64.34 100.58 -39.55
CA LYS A 281 -64.41 101.96 -40.04
C LYS A 281 -65.15 102.06 -41.38
N ALA A 282 -64.92 101.13 -42.30
CA ALA A 282 -65.62 101.08 -43.58
C ALA A 282 -67.13 100.81 -43.39
N MET A 283 -67.50 99.89 -42.50
CA MET A 283 -68.89 99.64 -42.13
C MET A 283 -69.55 100.86 -41.46
N GLU A 284 -68.83 101.58 -40.58
CA GLU A 284 -69.33 102.84 -39.99
C GLU A 284 -69.58 103.89 -41.06
N ARG A 285 -68.64 104.12 -42.00
CA ARG A 285 -68.85 105.03 -43.13
C ARG A 285 -70.03 104.61 -44.00
N LEU A 286 -70.16 103.32 -44.28
CA LEU A 286 -71.28 102.79 -45.06
C LEU A 286 -72.61 103.01 -44.33
N LYS A 287 -72.64 102.79 -43.02
CA LYS A 287 -73.80 103.04 -42.16
C LYS A 287 -74.15 104.53 -42.12
N GLU A 288 -73.17 105.43 -42.03
CA GLU A 288 -73.37 106.88 -42.14
C GLU A 288 -73.96 107.25 -43.51
N GLN A 289 -73.43 106.70 -44.61
CA GLN A 289 -73.97 106.91 -45.97
C GLN A 289 -75.42 106.43 -46.09
N TYR A 290 -75.75 105.25 -45.56
CA TYR A 290 -77.13 104.76 -45.55
C TYR A 290 -78.03 105.60 -44.65
N SER A 291 -77.56 106.08 -43.49
CA SER A 291 -78.32 106.98 -42.62
C SER A 291 -78.55 108.36 -43.25
N GLU A 292 -77.58 108.87 -44.00
CA GLU A 292 -77.69 110.12 -44.74
C GLU A 292 -78.65 109.97 -45.92
N MET A 293 -78.59 108.83 -46.63
CA MET A 293 -79.55 108.47 -47.67
C MET A 293 -80.96 108.25 -47.09
N GLU A 294 -81.09 107.69 -45.89
CA GLU A 294 -82.36 107.55 -45.16
C GLU A 294 -82.92 108.92 -44.76
N LYS A 295 -82.09 109.87 -44.31
CA LYS A 295 -82.50 111.26 -44.07
C LYS A 295 -82.90 112.00 -45.35
N GLU A 296 -82.21 111.76 -46.46
CA GLU A 296 -82.58 112.27 -47.79
C GLU A 296 -83.89 111.63 -48.29
N LEU A 297 -84.13 110.36 -48.00
CA LEU A 297 -85.40 109.66 -48.25
C LEU A 297 -86.54 110.21 -47.37
N ASP A 298 -86.29 110.49 -46.10
CA ASP A 298 -87.28 111.08 -45.18
C ASP A 298 -87.64 112.53 -45.57
N LYS A 299 -86.69 113.30 -46.13
CA LYS A 299 -86.99 114.60 -46.77
C LYS A 299 -87.90 114.48 -47.99
N TYR A 300 -87.92 113.33 -48.66
CA TYR A 300 -88.83 113.05 -49.78
C TYR A 300 -90.18 112.47 -49.33
N ILE A 301 -90.31 112.02 -48.08
CA ILE A 301 -91.54 111.42 -47.54
C ILE A 301 -92.35 112.44 -46.69
N SER A 302 -91.74 113.52 -46.19
CA SER A 302 -92.47 114.63 -45.56
C SER A 302 -92.45 115.91 -46.42
N PHE A 303 -93.55 116.15 -47.14
CA PHE A 303 -93.94 117.37 -47.87
C PHE A 303 -93.26 117.69 -49.20
#